data_AF-A0A061RJM2-F1
#
_entry.id   AF-A0A061RJM2-F1
#
_cell.length_a   1.000
_cell.length_b   1.000
_cell.length_c   1.000
_cell.angle_alpha   90.00
_cell.angle_beta   90.00
_cell.angle_gamma   90.00
#
_symmetry.space_group_name_H-M   'P 1'
#
loop_
_entity.id
_entity.type
_entity.pdbx_description
1 polymer ?
#
loop_
_entity_poly.entity_id
_entity_poly.type
_entity_poly.pdbx_seq_one_letter_code
_entity_poly.pdbx_strand_id
1 'polypeptide(L)'
;DAQAAGWLPMPEQRVTRFYEVWGLFKFAEWPGCIDWGAFPLQAPNLAALFIVVAFGSCMDIAAIQAQFSRELDFNRELELIGVSNAIVGAAGVGFTGSYIFSQTLFNLKFGAGGPLTGAMIVAGELAMFALPTSPVQFIPNFFFGGLMLWLGVDIMHDWLVASWGKLRRVEYIIIWVTLVMVTRYGLEAGILIGIACAMSVFAFEYSKLSVTCFNVAPSRSSYMRTFRQRLVLDHLSSNMVAVSLSGYIFFGSATTLSDKALLIADLLLRGLVAAIGRRRRAVPGGNGAR
;
A
#
# COMPACT_ATOMS: atom_id res chain seq x y z
N ASP A 1 46.92 -16.44 -5.22
CA ASP A 1 47.16 -15.04 -5.68
C ASP A 1 45.91 -14.18 -5.71
N ALA A 2 44.87 -14.48 -6.51
CA ALA A 2 43.66 -13.66 -6.59
C ALA A 2 42.86 -13.53 -5.26
N GLN A 3 42.76 -14.60 -4.46
CA GLN A 3 42.18 -14.56 -3.11
C GLN A 3 43.04 -13.77 -2.12
N ALA A 4 44.36 -13.90 -2.18
CA ALA A 4 45.31 -13.17 -1.33
C ALA A 4 45.29 -11.66 -1.63
N ALA A 5 45.00 -11.28 -2.87
CA ALA A 5 44.82 -9.90 -3.29
C ALA A 5 43.38 -9.36 -3.07
N GLY A 6 42.47 -10.14 -2.46
CA GLY A 6 41.11 -9.71 -2.09
C GLY A 6 40.08 -9.70 -3.24
N TRP A 7 40.46 -10.16 -4.44
CA TRP A 7 39.56 -10.19 -5.60
C TRP A 7 38.49 -11.27 -5.50
N LEU A 8 38.84 -12.41 -4.91
CA LEU A 8 37.94 -13.54 -4.65
C LEU A 8 37.65 -13.66 -3.15
N PRO A 9 36.48 -14.20 -2.76
CA PRO A 9 36.19 -14.55 -1.37
C PRO A 9 37.25 -15.51 -0.84
N MET A 10 37.69 -15.30 0.41
CA MET A 10 38.54 -16.30 1.05
C MET A 10 37.70 -17.55 1.32
N PRO A 11 38.21 -18.76 1.01
CA PRO A 11 37.50 -19.99 1.34
C PRO A 11 37.32 -20.04 2.85
N GLU A 12 36.11 -20.36 3.31
CA GLU A 12 35.83 -20.52 4.73
C GLU A 12 36.83 -21.53 5.32
N GLN A 13 37.60 -21.09 6.31
CA GLN A 13 38.65 -21.92 6.94
C GLN A 13 38.06 -23.11 7.72
N ARG A 14 36.75 -23.12 7.94
CA ARG A 14 36.02 -24.16 8.65
C ARG A 14 34.86 -24.62 7.77
N VAL A 15 34.86 -25.91 7.42
CA VAL A 15 33.68 -26.57 6.84
C VAL A 15 32.63 -26.63 7.95
N THR A 16 31.76 -25.61 8.03
CA THR A 16 30.63 -25.63 8.95
C THR A 16 29.66 -26.68 8.45
N ARG A 17 29.36 -27.67 9.29
CA ARG A 17 28.33 -28.65 8.93
C ARG A 17 26.98 -27.96 9.03
N PHE A 18 26.06 -28.25 8.12
CA PHE A 18 24.76 -27.57 8.08
C PHE A 18 24.01 -27.61 9.41
N TYR A 19 24.24 -28.65 10.21
CA TYR A 19 23.58 -28.83 11.49
C TYR A 19 24.17 -28.06 12.67
N GLU A 20 25.34 -27.43 12.50
CA GLU A 20 25.94 -26.59 13.54
C GLU A 20 25.08 -25.35 13.83
N VAL A 21 24.22 -24.93 12.88
CA VAL A 21 23.25 -23.85 13.05
C VAL A 21 22.31 -24.13 14.22
N TRP A 22 21.85 -25.38 14.39
CA TRP A 22 21.01 -25.75 15.54
C TRP A 22 21.75 -25.69 16.88
N GLY A 23 23.09 -25.80 16.86
CA GLY A 23 23.92 -25.58 18.03
C GLY A 23 23.87 -24.14 18.56
N LEU A 24 23.61 -23.16 17.69
CA LEU A 24 23.50 -21.74 18.07
C LEU A 24 22.30 -21.46 18.98
N PHE A 25 21.24 -22.28 18.88
CA PHE A 25 20.05 -22.17 19.73
C PHE A 25 20.28 -22.67 21.16
N LYS A 26 21.40 -23.35 21.42
CA LYS A 26 21.78 -23.87 22.76
C LYS A 26 20.62 -24.59 23.48
N PHE A 27 19.95 -25.51 22.79
CA PHE A 27 18.78 -26.22 23.32
C PHE A 27 19.01 -26.92 24.68
N ALA A 28 20.26 -27.29 24.99
CA ALA A 28 20.63 -27.89 26.27
C ALA A 28 20.51 -26.94 27.47
N GLU A 29 20.57 -25.62 27.25
CA GLU A 29 20.47 -24.57 28.28
C GLU A 29 19.03 -24.01 28.39
N TRP A 30 18.07 -24.61 27.69
CA TRP A 30 16.68 -24.17 27.72
C TRP A 30 16.02 -24.43 29.09
N PRO A 31 15.24 -23.47 29.66
CA PRO A 31 14.86 -22.17 29.13
C PRO A 31 15.78 -21.00 29.55
N GLY A 32 16.86 -21.27 30.27
CA GLY A 32 17.76 -20.23 30.82
C GLY A 32 18.57 -19.45 29.79
N CYS A 33 18.65 -19.95 28.55
CA CYS A 33 19.29 -19.28 27.42
C CYS A 33 18.45 -18.16 26.77
N ILE A 34 17.18 -17.99 27.16
CA ILE A 34 16.27 -16.98 26.59
C ILE A 34 16.33 -15.71 27.43
N ASP A 35 16.84 -14.63 26.84
CA ASP A 35 16.72 -13.29 27.40
C ASP A 35 15.33 -12.70 27.12
N TRP A 36 14.39 -12.97 28.02
CA TRP A 36 13.04 -12.41 27.96
C TRP A 36 13.00 -10.87 28.03
N GLY A 37 14.06 -10.23 28.56
CA GLY A 37 14.18 -8.77 28.58
C GLY A 37 14.47 -8.18 27.21
N ALA A 38 15.10 -8.95 26.31
CA ALA A 38 15.37 -8.52 24.93
C ALA A 38 14.14 -8.59 24.01
N PHE A 39 13.16 -9.45 24.33
CA PHE A 39 11.94 -9.62 23.52
C PHE A 39 11.14 -8.31 23.31
N PRO A 40 10.76 -7.54 24.36
CA PRO A 40 10.03 -6.30 24.16
C PRO A 40 10.85 -5.24 23.39
N LEU A 41 12.18 -5.29 23.48
CA LEU A 41 13.05 -4.38 22.74
C LEU A 41 13.09 -4.70 21.23
N GLN A 42 12.90 -5.98 20.87
CA GLN A 42 12.89 -6.46 19.49
C GLN A 42 11.49 -6.53 18.87
N ALA A 43 10.43 -6.40 19.67
CA ALA A 43 9.05 -6.44 19.20
C ALA A 43 8.73 -5.42 18.08
N PRO A 44 9.23 -4.16 18.12
CA PRO A 44 9.04 -3.22 17.02
C PRO A 44 9.68 -3.69 15.71
N ASN A 45 10.90 -4.25 15.77
CA ASN A 45 11.62 -4.77 14.60
C ASN A 45 10.86 -5.94 13.97
N LEU A 46 10.33 -6.83 14.81
CA LEU A 46 9.52 -7.96 14.37
C LEU A 46 8.21 -7.49 13.73
N ALA A 47 7.54 -6.50 14.32
CA ALA A 47 6.31 -5.93 13.76
C ALA A 47 6.58 -5.24 12.41
N ALA A 48 7.66 -4.47 12.30
CA ALA A 48 8.06 -3.82 11.06
C ALA A 48 8.36 -4.85 9.96
N LEU A 49 9.15 -5.89 10.28
CA LEU A 49 9.47 -6.97 9.34
C LEU A 49 8.20 -7.70 8.89
N PHE A 50 7.29 -8.00 9.82
CA PHE A 50 6.01 -8.63 9.51
C PHE A 50 5.19 -7.80 8.53
N ILE A 51 5.05 -6.49 8.79
CA ILE A 51 4.29 -5.58 7.90
C ILE A 51 4.94 -5.51 6.52
N VAL A 52 6.26 -5.41 6.44
CA VAL A 52 6.99 -5.33 5.16
C VAL A 52 6.82 -6.61 4.35
N VAL A 53 7.00 -7.77 4.97
CA VAL A 53 6.85 -9.06 4.29
C VAL A 53 5.39 -9.30 3.88
N ALA A 54 4.42 -9.01 4.75
CA ALA A 54 3.01 -9.19 4.44
C ALA A 54 2.57 -8.25 3.29
N PHE A 55 2.92 -6.96 3.37
CA PHE A 55 2.57 -5.99 2.34
C PHE A 55 3.30 -6.28 1.02
N GLY A 56 4.59 -6.63 1.07
CA GLY A 56 5.37 -7.08 -0.08
C GLY A 56 4.72 -8.28 -0.75
N SER A 57 4.35 -9.29 0.03
CA SER A 57 3.64 -10.49 -0.47
C SER A 57 2.32 -10.15 -1.16
N CYS A 58 1.53 -9.24 -0.59
CA CYS A 58 0.30 -8.77 -1.22
C CYS A 58 0.57 -8.09 -2.57
N MET A 59 1.63 -7.28 -2.66
CA MET A 59 2.03 -6.64 -3.92
C MET A 59 2.53 -7.68 -4.94
N ASP A 60 3.31 -8.68 -4.51
CA ASP A 60 3.78 -9.75 -5.38
C ASP A 60 2.61 -10.57 -5.94
N ILE A 61 1.65 -10.96 -5.09
CA ILE A 61 0.42 -11.65 -5.52
C ILE A 61 -0.36 -10.77 -6.50
N ALA A 62 -0.51 -9.48 -6.23
CA ALA A 62 -1.19 -8.55 -7.13
C ALA A 62 -0.48 -8.40 -8.48
N ALA A 63 0.85 -8.37 -8.48
CA ALA A 63 1.66 -8.29 -9.69
C ALA A 63 1.55 -9.57 -10.54
N ILE A 64 1.49 -10.75 -9.89
CA ILE A 64 1.22 -12.02 -10.56
C ILE A 64 -0.20 -12.01 -11.14
N GLN A 65 -1.20 -11.64 -10.35
CA GLN A 65 -2.61 -11.55 -10.78
C GLN A 65 -2.80 -10.63 -11.99
N ALA A 66 -2.10 -9.50 -12.03
CA ALA A 66 -2.21 -8.53 -13.11
C ALA A 66 -1.76 -9.08 -14.48
N GLN A 67 -0.91 -10.11 -14.49
CA GLN A 67 -0.37 -10.72 -15.70
C GLN A 67 -0.84 -12.16 -15.92
N PHE A 68 -1.65 -12.69 -15.00
CA PHE A 68 -2.14 -14.05 -15.02
C PHE A 68 -3.65 -14.08 -15.25
N SER A 69 -4.11 -14.89 -16.21
CA SER A 69 -5.50 -14.89 -16.66
C SER A 69 -6.51 -15.48 -15.66
N ARG A 70 -6.04 -16.06 -14.56
CA ARG A 70 -6.89 -16.68 -13.53
C ARG A 70 -6.92 -15.82 -12.28
N GLU A 71 -8.09 -15.71 -11.66
CA GLU A 71 -8.23 -15.10 -10.34
C GLU A 71 -7.59 -15.96 -9.25
N LEU A 72 -6.70 -15.34 -8.49
CA LEU A 72 -6.01 -15.87 -7.32
C LEU A 72 -6.78 -15.48 -6.06
N ASP A 73 -6.88 -16.43 -5.14
CA ASP A 73 -7.42 -16.17 -3.81
C ASP A 73 -6.31 -15.59 -2.93
N PHE A 74 -6.32 -14.26 -2.76
CA PHE A 74 -5.31 -13.54 -1.99
C PHE A 74 -5.18 -14.05 -0.55
N ASN A 75 -6.30 -14.42 0.10
CA ASN A 75 -6.27 -14.89 1.48
C ASN A 75 -5.55 -16.23 1.56
N ARG A 76 -5.86 -17.15 0.64
CA ARG A 76 -5.21 -18.46 0.57
C ARG A 76 -3.72 -18.35 0.25
N GLU A 77 -3.34 -17.49 -0.70
CA GLU A 77 -1.94 -17.29 -1.06
C GLU A 77 -1.15 -16.66 0.10
N LEU A 78 -1.73 -15.68 0.80
CA LEU A 78 -1.09 -15.06 1.95
C LEU A 78 -0.99 -16.01 3.15
N GLU A 79 -2.00 -16.85 3.38
CA GLU A 79 -1.97 -17.91 4.39
C GLU A 79 -0.86 -18.93 4.09
N LEU A 80 -0.72 -19.35 2.82
CA LEU A 80 0.35 -20.25 2.39
C LEU A 80 1.74 -19.66 2.68
N ILE A 81 1.97 -18.38 2.32
CA ILE A 81 3.23 -17.68 2.62
C ILE A 81 3.46 -17.61 4.15
N GLY A 82 2.41 -17.34 4.92
CA GLY A 82 2.49 -17.30 6.38
C GLY A 82 2.86 -18.65 7.00
N VAL A 83 2.20 -19.73 6.57
CA VAL A 83 2.49 -21.10 7.02
C VAL A 83 3.90 -21.52 6.61
N SER A 84 4.33 -21.21 5.38
CA SER A 84 5.70 -21.50 4.92
C SER A 84 6.74 -20.79 5.80
N ASN A 85 6.55 -19.50 6.07
CA ASN A 85 7.46 -18.75 6.95
C ASN A 85 7.43 -19.27 8.40
N ALA A 86 6.27 -19.70 8.90
CA ALA A 86 6.16 -20.31 10.23
C ALA A 86 6.92 -21.64 10.33
N ILE A 87 6.85 -22.48 9.29
CA ILE A 87 7.61 -23.74 9.21
C ILE A 87 9.12 -23.48 9.19
N VAL A 88 9.56 -22.51 8.36
CA VAL A 88 10.96 -22.07 8.27
C VAL A 88 11.47 -21.57 9.63
N GLY A 89 10.70 -20.68 10.28
CA GLY A 89 11.00 -20.17 11.61
C GLY A 89 11.03 -21.27 12.69
N ALA A 90 10.07 -22.19 12.68
CA ALA A 90 10.01 -23.30 13.64
C ALA A 90 11.15 -24.32 13.44
N ALA A 91 11.57 -24.54 12.20
CA ALA A 91 12.74 -25.35 11.89
C ALA A 91 14.05 -24.70 12.38
N GLY A 92 14.04 -23.39 12.69
CA GLY A 92 15.24 -22.64 13.05
C GLY A 92 16.22 -22.49 11.88
N VAL A 93 15.71 -22.56 10.64
CA VAL A 93 16.51 -22.52 9.42
C VAL A 93 16.01 -21.39 8.54
N GLY A 94 16.93 -20.60 7.96
CA GLY A 94 16.61 -19.67 6.87
C GLY A 94 16.09 -18.30 7.32
N PHE A 95 15.60 -17.54 6.33
CA PHE A 95 15.09 -16.18 6.49
C PHE A 95 13.65 -16.11 5.99
N THR A 96 12.94 -15.01 6.30
CA THR A 96 11.58 -14.78 5.81
C THR A 96 11.58 -14.62 4.29
N GLY A 97 10.62 -15.25 3.61
CA GLY A 97 10.49 -15.20 2.15
C GLY A 97 9.07 -14.89 1.68
N SER A 98 8.96 -14.49 0.42
CA SER A 98 7.71 -14.34 -0.31
C SER A 98 7.89 -14.81 -1.76
N TYR A 99 6.88 -14.62 -2.60
CA TYR A 99 6.92 -14.95 -4.02
C TYR A 99 7.85 -14.01 -4.79
N ILE A 100 8.72 -14.58 -5.62
CA ILE A 100 9.48 -13.81 -6.59
C ILE A 100 8.60 -13.66 -7.84
N PHE A 101 7.78 -12.60 -7.88
CA PHE A 101 6.73 -12.44 -8.91
C PHE A 101 7.28 -12.60 -10.35
N SER A 102 8.49 -12.11 -10.60
CA SER A 102 9.16 -12.15 -11.90
C SER A 102 9.48 -13.58 -12.34
N GLN A 103 9.98 -14.42 -11.44
CA GLN A 103 10.28 -15.82 -11.70
C GLN A 103 9.00 -16.65 -11.86
N THR A 104 8.00 -16.40 -11.00
CA THR A 104 6.69 -17.06 -11.11
C THR A 104 6.07 -16.80 -12.47
N LEU A 105 6.05 -15.54 -12.90
CA LEU A 105 5.51 -15.17 -14.21
C LEU A 105 6.33 -15.77 -15.36
N PHE A 106 7.66 -15.78 -15.25
CA PHE A 106 8.52 -16.42 -16.24
C PHE A 106 8.14 -17.90 -16.40
N ASN A 107 8.07 -18.65 -15.30
CA ASN A 107 7.69 -20.08 -15.32
C ASN A 107 6.29 -20.29 -15.93
N LEU A 108 5.32 -19.45 -15.58
CA LEU A 108 3.96 -19.53 -16.14
C LEU A 108 3.93 -19.28 -17.65
N LYS A 109 4.74 -18.35 -18.16
CA LYS A 109 4.86 -18.09 -19.61
C LYS A 109 5.41 -19.28 -20.39
N PHE A 110 6.27 -20.10 -19.78
CA PHE A 110 6.79 -21.34 -20.36
C PHE A 110 5.88 -22.56 -20.12
N GLY A 111 4.68 -22.37 -19.55
CA GLY A 111 3.77 -23.46 -19.22
C GLY A 111 4.21 -24.31 -18.01
N ALA A 112 5.26 -23.89 -17.29
CA ALA A 112 5.80 -24.55 -16.11
C ALA A 112 5.08 -24.10 -14.82
N GLY A 113 3.75 -24.07 -14.82
CA GLY A 113 2.93 -23.63 -13.67
C GLY A 113 2.49 -24.74 -12.70
N GLY A 114 2.98 -25.97 -12.89
CA GLY A 114 2.56 -27.12 -12.09
C GLY A 114 3.34 -27.28 -10.77
N PRO A 115 2.85 -28.13 -9.85
CA PRO A 115 3.55 -28.44 -8.60
C PRO A 115 4.92 -29.11 -8.83
N LEU A 116 5.09 -29.78 -9.98
CA LEU A 116 6.36 -30.38 -10.38
C LEU A 116 7.47 -29.33 -10.54
N THR A 117 7.14 -28.11 -11.02
CA THR A 117 8.11 -27.02 -11.14
C THR A 117 8.69 -26.67 -9.78
N GLY A 118 7.85 -26.57 -8.75
CA GLY A 118 8.30 -26.34 -7.37
C GLY A 118 9.19 -27.47 -6.87
N ALA A 119 8.81 -28.73 -7.11
CA ALA A 119 9.63 -29.89 -6.73
C ALA A 119 11.00 -29.91 -7.42
N MET A 120 11.06 -29.51 -8.70
CA MET A 120 12.33 -29.39 -9.44
C MET A 120 13.22 -28.27 -8.89
N ILE A 121 12.62 -27.12 -8.52
CA ILE A 121 13.36 -26.02 -7.89
C ILE A 121 13.95 -26.48 -6.56
N VAL A 122 13.14 -27.11 -5.69
CA VAL A 122 13.60 -27.65 -4.40
C VAL A 122 14.71 -28.68 -4.60
N ALA A 123 14.55 -29.60 -5.55
CA ALA A 123 15.58 -30.59 -5.86
C ALA A 123 16.88 -29.94 -6.35
N GLY A 124 16.79 -28.89 -7.17
CA GLY A 124 17.93 -28.13 -7.67
C GLY A 124 18.65 -27.37 -6.55
N GLU A 125 17.90 -26.71 -5.66
CA GLU A 125 18.47 -26.01 -4.50
C GLU A 125 19.15 -26.99 -3.53
N LEU A 126 18.52 -28.15 -3.25
CA LEU A 126 19.14 -29.20 -2.43
C LEU A 126 20.39 -29.79 -3.09
N ALA A 127 20.38 -29.97 -4.42
CA ALA A 127 21.57 -30.44 -5.14
C ALA A 127 22.70 -29.40 -5.08
N MET A 128 22.39 -28.12 -5.24
CA MET A 128 23.35 -27.02 -5.08
C MET A 128 23.89 -26.94 -3.65
N PHE A 129 23.01 -27.15 -2.66
CA PHE A 129 23.39 -27.20 -1.25
C PHE A 129 24.29 -28.39 -0.90
N ALA A 130 24.08 -29.54 -1.57
CA ALA A 130 24.89 -30.73 -1.37
C ALA A 130 26.29 -30.65 -2.03
N LEU A 131 26.56 -29.62 -2.85
CA LEU A 131 27.89 -29.44 -3.43
C LEU A 131 28.93 -29.14 -2.34
N PRO A 132 30.07 -29.85 -2.33
CA PRO A 132 31.11 -29.66 -1.31
C PRO A 132 31.81 -28.29 -1.42
N THR A 133 31.75 -27.68 -2.61
CA THR A 133 32.35 -26.37 -2.90
C THR A 133 31.27 -25.41 -3.32
N SER A 134 31.13 -24.30 -2.60
CA SER A 134 30.19 -23.26 -2.98
C SER A 134 30.62 -22.57 -4.27
N PRO A 135 29.77 -22.52 -5.32
CA PRO A 135 30.07 -21.79 -6.56
C PRO A 135 30.42 -20.32 -6.33
N VAL A 136 29.92 -19.74 -5.23
CA VAL A 136 30.15 -18.36 -4.81
C VAL A 136 31.64 -18.04 -4.63
N GLN A 137 32.45 -19.04 -4.25
CA GLN A 137 33.90 -18.87 -4.04
C GLN A 137 34.66 -18.55 -5.34
N PHE A 138 34.05 -18.79 -6.50
CA PHE A 138 34.63 -18.49 -7.82
C PHE A 138 34.18 -17.14 -8.38
N ILE A 139 33.25 -16.46 -7.72
CA ILE A 139 32.71 -15.17 -8.16
C ILE A 139 33.49 -14.03 -7.49
N PRO A 140 34.03 -13.05 -8.25
CA PRO A 140 34.76 -11.93 -7.66
C PRO A 140 33.91 -11.06 -6.71
N ASN A 141 34.51 -10.57 -5.62
CA ASN A 141 33.84 -9.73 -4.62
C ASN A 141 33.23 -8.46 -5.23
N PHE A 142 33.92 -7.87 -6.21
CA PHE A 142 33.43 -6.71 -6.96
C PHE A 142 32.08 -6.98 -7.64
N PHE A 143 31.81 -8.21 -8.08
CA PHE A 143 30.55 -8.55 -8.74
C PHE A 143 29.36 -8.38 -7.79
N PHE A 144 29.46 -8.87 -6.55
CA PHE A 144 28.41 -8.71 -5.55
C PHE A 144 28.19 -7.23 -5.18
N GLY A 145 29.27 -6.48 -4.97
CA GLY A 145 29.20 -5.05 -4.70
C GLY A 145 28.60 -4.25 -5.86
N GLY A 146 29.01 -4.56 -7.09
CA GLY A 146 28.50 -3.94 -8.31
C GLY A 146 27.02 -4.25 -8.55
N LEU A 147 26.59 -5.50 -8.35
CA LEU A 147 25.19 -5.90 -8.45
C LEU A 147 24.33 -5.18 -7.40
N MET A 148 24.81 -5.10 -6.15
CA MET A 148 24.10 -4.42 -5.07
C MET A 148 23.98 -2.91 -5.33
N LEU A 149 25.05 -2.28 -5.81
CA LEU A 149 25.02 -0.87 -6.23
C LEU A 149 24.09 -0.64 -7.41
N TRP A 150 24.11 -1.52 -8.41
CA TRP A 150 23.24 -1.43 -9.57
C TRP A 150 21.76 -1.54 -9.16
N LEU A 151 21.39 -2.55 -8.37
CA LEU A 151 20.03 -2.70 -7.85
C LEU A 151 19.60 -1.49 -7.01
N GLY A 152 20.48 -0.98 -6.16
CA GLY A 152 20.20 0.21 -5.35
C GLY A 152 19.96 1.45 -6.21
N VAL A 153 20.82 1.71 -7.20
CA VAL A 153 20.70 2.85 -8.11
C VAL A 153 19.45 2.73 -8.99
N ASP A 154 19.13 1.53 -9.47
CA ASP A 154 17.96 1.27 -10.31
C ASP A 154 16.65 1.58 -9.55
N ILE A 155 16.51 1.05 -8.33
CA ILE A 155 15.37 1.34 -7.45
C ILE A 155 15.31 2.84 -7.13
N MET A 156 16.45 3.48 -6.81
CA MET A 156 16.48 4.91 -6.54
C MET A 156 16.10 5.75 -7.77
N HIS A 157 16.55 5.36 -8.97
CA HIS A 157 16.19 6.04 -10.20
C HIS A 157 14.68 5.95 -10.45
N ASP A 158 14.08 4.77 -10.30
CA ASP A 158 12.65 4.59 -10.51
C ASP A 158 11.80 5.44 -9.57
N TRP A 159 12.15 5.47 -8.28
CA TRP A 159 11.36 6.16 -7.27
C TRP A 159 11.69 7.64 -7.10
N LEU A 160 12.92 8.08 -7.35
CA LEU A 160 13.31 9.49 -7.18
C LEU A 160 13.30 10.28 -8.48
N VAL A 161 13.62 9.65 -9.61
CA VAL A 161 13.75 10.32 -10.92
C VAL A 161 12.56 9.99 -11.81
N ALA A 162 12.30 8.72 -12.07
CA ALA A 162 11.26 8.31 -13.02
C ALA A 162 9.83 8.57 -12.52
N SER A 163 9.65 8.71 -11.20
CA SER A 163 8.38 9.09 -10.58
C SER A 163 8.09 10.60 -10.67
N TRP A 164 9.11 11.42 -10.99
CA TRP A 164 8.97 12.87 -11.07
C TRP A 164 7.94 13.25 -12.12
N GLY A 165 6.96 14.07 -11.74
CA GLY A 165 5.87 14.50 -12.61
C GLY A 165 4.76 13.47 -12.83
N LYS A 166 4.94 12.21 -12.42
CA LYS A 166 3.86 11.19 -12.39
C LYS A 166 3.08 11.24 -11.08
N LEU A 167 3.74 11.62 -9.99
CA LEU A 167 3.15 11.72 -8.66
C LEU A 167 2.79 13.17 -8.32
N ARG A 168 1.84 13.33 -7.40
CA ARG A 168 1.52 14.66 -6.85
C ARG A 168 2.70 15.13 -6.01
N ARG A 169 2.90 16.45 -5.93
CA ARG A 169 4.01 17.06 -5.18
C ARG A 169 4.09 16.57 -3.74
N VAL A 170 2.94 16.37 -3.09
CA VAL A 170 2.86 15.90 -1.71
C VAL A 170 3.34 14.46 -1.58
N GLU A 171 2.90 13.56 -2.47
CA GLU A 171 3.33 12.15 -2.50
C GLU A 171 4.83 12.04 -2.79
N TYR A 172 5.34 12.88 -3.69
CA TYR A 172 6.77 12.93 -3.98
C TYR A 172 7.61 13.39 -2.79
N ILE A 173 7.13 14.37 -2.01
CA ILE A 173 7.79 14.78 -0.75
C ILE A 173 7.82 13.62 0.25
N ILE A 174 6.73 12.83 0.34
CA ILE A 174 6.68 11.67 1.24
C ILE A 174 7.79 10.67 0.90
N ILE A 175 8.05 10.40 -0.38
CA ILE A 175 9.16 9.50 -0.81
C ILE A 175 10.50 9.98 -0.26
N TRP A 176 10.79 11.28 -0.34
CA TRP A 176 12.03 11.84 0.20
C TRP A 176 12.09 11.77 1.73
N VAL A 177 10.97 12.07 2.40
CA VAL A 177 10.88 11.99 3.87
C VAL A 177 11.12 10.55 4.33
N THR A 178 10.47 9.56 3.72
CA THR A 178 10.65 8.15 4.09
C THR A 178 12.07 7.68 3.80
N LEU A 179 12.68 8.07 2.68
CA LEU A 179 14.08 7.77 2.38
C LEU A 179 15.04 8.29 3.45
N VAL A 180 14.89 9.57 3.85
CA VAL A 180 15.73 10.17 4.91
C VAL A 180 15.50 9.48 6.25
N MET A 181 14.26 9.13 6.57
CA MET A 181 13.94 8.47 7.84
C MET A 181 14.51 7.04 7.89
N VAL A 182 14.39 6.26 6.82
CA VAL A 182 14.99 4.92 6.74
C VAL A 182 16.52 4.99 6.84
N THR A 183 17.16 5.93 6.14
CA THR A 183 18.63 6.04 6.12
C THR A 183 19.22 6.55 7.42
N ARG A 184 18.49 7.37 8.19
CA ARG A 184 18.99 7.94 9.46
C ARG A 184 18.55 7.20 10.72
N TYR A 185 17.32 6.68 10.73
CA TYR A 185 16.67 6.12 11.91
C TYR A 185 16.24 4.66 11.74
N GLY A 186 16.50 4.06 10.57
CA GLY A 186 16.17 2.68 10.29
C GLY A 186 14.76 2.47 9.73
N LEU A 187 14.48 1.23 9.35
CA LEU A 187 13.28 0.84 8.63
C LEU A 187 11.98 1.11 9.43
N GLU A 188 11.99 0.85 10.74
CA GLU A 188 10.83 1.04 11.61
C GLU A 188 10.32 2.49 11.57
N ALA A 189 11.23 3.45 11.80
CA ALA A 189 10.91 4.87 11.81
C ALA A 189 10.41 5.34 10.43
N GLY A 190 11.03 4.85 9.36
CA GLY A 190 10.62 5.14 7.99
C GLY A 190 9.19 4.70 7.69
N ILE A 191 8.81 3.49 8.09
CA ILE A 191 7.45 2.95 7.90
C ILE A 191 6.43 3.76 8.72
N LEU A 192 6.70 4.00 10.01
CA LEU A 192 5.79 4.73 10.88
C LEU A 192 5.52 6.14 10.36
N ILE A 193 6.57 6.87 9.97
CA ILE A 193 6.44 8.22 9.43
C ILE A 193 5.76 8.20 8.06
N GLY A 194 6.08 7.23 7.21
CA GLY A 194 5.40 7.05 5.92
C GLY A 194 3.90 6.84 6.07
N ILE A 195 3.48 5.95 6.97
CA ILE A 195 2.06 5.70 7.28
C ILE A 195 1.41 6.97 7.85
N ALA A 196 2.03 7.62 8.83
CA ALA A 196 1.49 8.83 9.43
C ALA A 196 1.31 9.97 8.41
N CYS A 197 2.29 10.17 7.51
CA CYS A 197 2.20 11.14 6.44
C CYS A 197 1.10 10.77 5.44
N ALA A 198 1.02 9.51 4.99
CA ALA A 198 -0.02 9.05 4.08
C ALA A 198 -1.43 9.23 4.67
N MET A 199 -1.61 8.87 5.94
CA MET A 199 -2.88 9.09 6.67
C MET A 199 -3.24 10.57 6.77
N SER A 200 -2.26 11.43 7.05
CA SER A 200 -2.49 12.88 7.14
C SER A 200 -2.91 13.48 5.80
N VAL A 201 -2.24 13.07 4.71
CA VAL A 201 -2.60 13.49 3.36
C VAL A 201 -3.99 13.00 2.99
N PHE A 202 -4.28 11.73 3.25
CA PHE A 202 -5.59 11.15 3.02
C PHE A 202 -6.69 11.90 3.78
N ALA A 203 -6.50 12.15 5.08
CA ALA A 203 -7.46 12.89 5.91
C ALA A 203 -7.68 14.33 5.39
N PHE A 204 -6.60 15.01 5.01
CA PHE A 204 -6.68 16.37 4.46
C PHE A 204 -7.42 16.42 3.13
N GLU A 205 -7.15 15.47 2.23
CA GLU A 205 -7.81 15.41 0.93
C GLU A 205 -9.27 15.00 1.04
N TYR A 206 -9.55 14.02 1.90
CA TYR A 206 -10.90 13.63 2.23
C TYR A 206 -11.70 14.80 2.81
N SER A 207 -11.07 15.63 3.66
CA SER A 207 -11.72 16.83 4.18
C SER A 207 -12.07 17.87 3.11
N LYS A 208 -11.33 17.93 1.99
CA LYS A 208 -11.62 18.84 0.87
C LYS A 208 -12.71 18.33 -0.06
N LEU A 209 -12.91 17.01 -0.12
CA LEU A 209 -14.03 16.40 -0.85
C LEU A 209 -15.40 16.70 -0.20
N SER A 210 -15.43 17.41 0.93
CA SER A 210 -16.62 17.93 1.61
C SER A 210 -17.36 19.04 0.83
N VAL A 211 -17.42 18.95 -0.49
CA VAL A 211 -18.34 19.77 -1.27
C VAL A 211 -19.67 19.05 -1.27
N THR A 212 -20.41 19.19 -0.17
CA THR A 212 -21.86 19.01 -0.24
C THR A 212 -22.37 20.09 -1.18
N CYS A 213 -22.65 19.75 -2.44
CA CYS A 213 -23.33 20.65 -3.34
C CYS A 213 -24.74 20.85 -2.78
N PHE A 214 -24.90 21.93 -2.00
CA PHE A 214 -26.17 22.39 -1.48
C PHE A 214 -26.80 23.26 -2.57
N ASN A 215 -27.57 22.64 -3.46
CA ASN A 215 -28.21 23.35 -4.56
C ASN A 215 -29.71 23.44 -4.32
N VAL A 216 -30.26 24.66 -4.43
CA VAL A 216 -31.71 24.85 -4.52
C VAL A 216 -32.14 24.30 -5.87
N ALA A 217 -32.79 23.14 -5.85
CA ALA A 217 -33.24 22.45 -7.04
C ALA A 217 -34.74 22.65 -7.21
N PRO A 218 -35.25 22.91 -8.43
CA PRO A 218 -36.67 22.87 -8.69
C PRO A 218 -37.15 21.41 -8.54
N SER A 219 -37.72 21.07 -7.39
CA SER A 219 -38.27 19.73 -7.15
C SER A 219 -39.78 19.77 -7.22
N ARG A 220 -40.37 18.90 -8.04
CA ARG A 220 -41.79 18.57 -8.01
C ARG A 220 -41.92 17.14 -7.53
N SER A 221 -42.79 16.91 -6.55
CA SER A 221 -43.01 15.58 -6.02
C SER A 221 -43.52 14.63 -7.13
N SER A 222 -42.96 13.42 -7.18
CA SER A 222 -43.28 12.39 -8.17
C SER A 222 -44.73 11.84 -8.07
N TYR A 223 -45.48 12.23 -7.04
CA TYR A 223 -46.86 11.78 -6.83
C TYR A 223 -47.85 12.56 -7.70
N MET A 224 -48.71 11.84 -8.42
CA MET A 224 -49.77 12.39 -9.27
C MET A 224 -50.83 13.07 -8.37
N ARG A 225 -51.03 14.38 -8.54
CA ARG A 225 -51.97 15.18 -7.73
C ARG A 225 -53.04 15.82 -8.59
N THR A 226 -54.24 15.94 -8.03
CA THR A 226 -55.39 16.60 -8.67
C THR A 226 -55.14 18.09 -8.86
N PHE A 227 -55.78 18.71 -9.85
CA PHE A 227 -55.59 20.12 -10.22
C PHE A 227 -55.71 21.09 -9.03
N ARG A 228 -56.74 20.94 -8.17
CA ARG A 228 -56.93 21.77 -6.97
C ARG A 228 -55.75 21.71 -5.99
N GLN A 229 -55.16 20.53 -5.81
CA GLN A 229 -54.01 20.35 -4.90
C GLN A 229 -52.74 20.97 -5.48
N ARG A 230 -52.53 20.89 -6.80
CA ARG A 230 -51.40 21.57 -7.46
C ARG A 230 -51.50 23.09 -7.34
N LEU A 231 -52.70 23.66 -7.47
CA LEU A 231 -52.92 25.10 -7.35
C LEU A 231 -52.56 25.63 -5.96
N VAL A 232 -52.95 24.90 -4.90
CA VAL A 232 -52.60 25.24 -3.51
C VAL A 232 -51.09 25.16 -3.28
N LEU A 233 -50.43 24.13 -3.81
CA LEU A 233 -48.97 23.97 -3.72
C LEU A 233 -48.21 25.05 -4.49
N ASP A 234 -48.68 25.45 -5.68
CA ASP A 234 -48.10 26.56 -6.43
C ASP A 234 -48.27 27.89 -5.68
N HIS A 235 -49.38 28.09 -4.97
CA HIS A 235 -49.59 29.29 -4.14
C HIS A 235 -48.67 29.34 -2.91
N LEU A 236 -48.37 28.18 -2.32
CA LEU A 236 -47.45 28.05 -1.18
C LEU A 236 -45.98 27.90 -1.61
N SER A 237 -45.68 27.88 -2.91
CA SER A 237 -44.33 27.63 -3.44
C SER A 237 -43.31 28.71 -3.02
N SER A 238 -43.77 29.92 -2.68
CA SER A 238 -42.92 30.99 -2.14
C SER A 238 -42.34 30.68 -0.76
N ASN A 239 -42.96 29.76 -0.02
CA ASN A 239 -42.60 29.42 1.36
C ASN A 239 -41.87 28.06 1.45
N MET A 240 -41.58 27.43 0.31
CA MET A 240 -40.97 26.11 0.23
C MET A 240 -39.70 26.15 -0.62
N VAL A 241 -38.61 25.61 -0.09
CA VAL A 241 -37.34 25.44 -0.82
C VAL A 241 -36.98 23.97 -0.80
N ALA A 242 -36.74 23.41 -1.97
CA ALA A 242 -36.16 22.08 -2.11
C ALA A 242 -34.65 22.20 -2.31
N VAL A 243 -33.90 21.44 -1.54
CA VAL A 243 -32.45 21.39 -1.62
C VAL A 243 -32.03 19.99 -2.04
N SER A 244 -31.23 19.91 -3.08
CA SER A 244 -30.48 18.70 -3.41
C SER A 244 -29.14 18.75 -2.67
N LEU A 245 -28.85 17.67 -1.94
CA LEU A 245 -27.56 17.42 -1.33
C LEU A 245 -26.85 16.37 -2.18
N SER A 246 -25.62 16.64 -2.59
CA SER A 246 -24.79 15.66 -3.30
C SER A 246 -23.42 15.60 -2.63
N GLY A 247 -22.90 14.40 -2.41
CA GLY A 247 -21.64 14.14 -1.72
C GLY A 247 -21.81 13.41 -0.38
N TYR A 248 -20.73 13.30 0.39
CA TYR A 248 -20.70 12.64 1.70
C TYR A 248 -20.92 13.66 2.82
N ILE A 249 -21.72 13.29 3.83
CA ILE A 249 -21.94 14.08 5.05
C ILE A 249 -21.16 13.42 6.18
N PHE A 250 -20.20 14.14 6.77
CA PHE A 250 -19.45 13.70 7.95
C PHE A 250 -19.34 14.85 8.95
N PHE A 251 -18.74 14.58 10.11
CA PHE A 251 -18.72 15.52 11.24
C PHE A 251 -18.16 16.91 10.90
N GLY A 252 -17.14 17.00 10.03
CA GLY A 252 -16.55 18.27 9.60
C GLY A 252 -17.38 19.05 8.57
N SER A 253 -18.19 18.36 7.76
CA SER A 253 -19.06 19.01 6.77
C SER A 253 -20.44 19.36 7.33
N ALA A 254 -20.84 18.73 8.45
CA ALA A 254 -22.15 18.90 9.08
C ALA A 254 -22.37 20.32 9.61
N THR A 255 -21.34 20.97 10.16
CA THR A 255 -21.41 22.36 10.65
C THR A 255 -21.65 23.33 9.49
N THR A 256 -20.86 23.24 8.43
CA THR A 256 -21.00 24.04 7.21
C THR A 256 -22.37 23.84 6.55
N LEU A 257 -22.89 22.61 6.59
CA LEU A 257 -24.23 22.27 6.10
C LEU A 257 -25.32 22.92 6.94
N SER A 258 -25.20 22.85 8.27
CA SER A 258 -26.13 23.46 9.21
C SER A 258 -26.21 24.98 9.03
N ASP A 259 -25.05 25.65 8.90
CA ASP A 259 -24.98 27.10 8.68
C ASP A 259 -25.68 27.51 7.38
N LYS A 260 -25.47 26.75 6.29
CA LYS A 260 -26.14 27.01 4.99
C LYS A 260 -27.65 26.77 5.07
N ALA A 261 -28.09 25.74 5.80
CA ALA A 261 -29.51 25.45 5.99
C ALA A 261 -30.20 26.55 6.81
N LEU A 262 -29.56 27.01 7.89
CA LEU A 262 -30.04 28.12 8.72
C LEU A 262 -30.11 29.44 7.92
N LEU A 263 -29.09 29.73 7.11
CA LEU A 263 -29.09 30.92 6.24
C LEU A 263 -30.28 30.92 5.28
N ILE A 264 -30.61 29.77 4.68
CA ILE A 264 -31.75 29.67 3.75
C ILE A 264 -33.08 29.74 4.48
N ALA A 265 -33.17 29.18 5.69
CA ALA A 265 -34.35 29.34 6.53
C ALA A 265 -34.60 30.82 6.88
N ASP A 266 -33.55 31.58 7.23
CA ASP A 266 -33.65 33.03 7.50
C ASP A 266 -34.06 33.80 6.23
N LEU A 267 -33.48 33.47 5.08
CA LEU A 267 -33.86 34.07 3.79
C LEU A 267 -35.32 33.78 3.41
N LEU A 268 -35.84 32.58 3.72
CA LEU A 268 -37.24 32.21 3.55
C LEU A 268 -38.15 33.04 4.44
N LEU A 269 -37.82 33.16 5.72
CA LEU A 269 -38.59 33.95 6.68
C LEU A 269 -38.65 35.44 6.31
N ARG A 270 -37.59 35.97 5.69
CA ARG A 270 -37.52 37.36 5.21
C ARG A 270 -38.18 37.57 3.83
N GLY A 271 -38.71 36.53 3.19
CA GLY A 271 -39.34 36.63 1.85
C GLY A 271 -38.37 36.93 0.69
N LEU A 272 -37.05 36.79 0.91
CA LEU A 272 -36.01 37.21 -0.04
C LEU A 272 -35.57 36.11 -1.02
N VAL A 273 -36.07 34.89 -0.87
CA VAL A 273 -35.65 33.72 -1.69
C VAL A 273 -35.95 33.90 -3.18
N ALA A 274 -36.98 34.66 -3.53
CA ALA A 274 -37.34 34.95 -4.91
C ALA A 274 -36.21 35.64 -5.72
N ALA A 275 -35.27 36.31 -5.04
CA ALA A 275 -34.14 36.98 -5.68
C ALA A 275 -32.98 36.02 -6.05
N ILE A 276 -32.79 34.95 -5.29
CA ILE A 276 -31.64 34.02 -5.44
C ILE A 276 -31.83 33.11 -6.66
N GLY A 277 -33.06 32.67 -6.93
CA GLY A 277 -33.38 31.88 -8.12
C GLY A 277 -33.36 32.69 -9.43
N ARG A 278 -33.65 34.01 -9.38
CA ARG A 278 -33.66 34.87 -10.58
C ARG A 278 -32.26 35.34 -10.99
N ARG A 279 -31.36 35.62 -10.05
CA ARG A 279 -30.01 36.13 -10.37
C ARG A 279 -29.12 35.15 -11.13
N ARG A 280 -29.37 33.83 -11.03
CA ARG A 280 -28.60 32.81 -11.77
C ARG A 280 -29.20 32.38 -13.12
N ARG A 281 -30.46 32.74 -13.43
CA ARG A 281 -31.00 32.61 -14.80
C ARG A 281 -30.42 33.64 -15.79
N ALA A 282 -29.76 34.69 -15.28
CA ALA A 282 -29.19 35.77 -16.07
C ALA A 282 -27.69 35.60 -16.37
N VAL A 283 -27.14 34.39 -16.25
CA VAL A 283 -25.84 34.05 -16.89
C VAL A 283 -26.19 33.35 -18.21
N PRO A 284 -26.00 33.99 -19.37
CA PRO A 284 -26.16 33.31 -20.65
C PRO A 284 -25.13 32.19 -20.72
N GLY A 285 -25.57 30.99 -21.12
CA GLY A 285 -24.68 29.92 -21.51
C GLY A 285 -23.75 30.42 -22.61
N GLY A 286 -22.47 30.56 -22.28
CA GLY A 286 -21.40 30.67 -23.26
C GLY A 286 -21.34 29.37 -24.04
N ASN A 287 -21.73 29.45 -25.30
CA ASN A 287 -21.67 28.38 -26.28
C ASN A 287 -20.24 28.29 -26.86
N GLY A 288 -19.74 27.07 -27.05
CA GLY A 288 -18.46 26.77 -27.72
C GLY A 288 -17.90 25.42 -27.25
N ALA A 289 -18.31 24.28 -27.82
CA ALA A 289 -17.80 23.70 -29.07
C ALA A 289 -16.33 23.24 -28.99
N ARG A 290 -16.09 22.06 -28.40
CA ARG A 290 -15.30 20.91 -28.91
C ARG A 290 -15.04 19.92 -27.78
#